data_AF-A0A2D9T350-F1
#
_entry.id   AF-A0A2D9T350-F1
#
_cell.length_a   1.000
_cell.length_b   1.000
_cell.length_c   1.000
_cell.angle_alpha   90.00
_cell.angle_beta   90.00
_cell.angle_gamma   90.00
#
_symmetry.space_group_name_H-M   'P 1'
#
loop_
_entity.id
_entity.type
_entity.pdbx_description
1 polymer ?
#
loop_
_entity_poly.entity_id
_entity_poly.type
_entity_poly.pdbx_seq_one_letter_code
_entity_poly.pdbx_strand_id
1 'polypeptide(L)'
;MLRLPRFALPAFVALVASASLVACHSSVELFGEDGGDGRSDASMDGGGRDLGTDASDPFSCGDAVSSCYEGANGMPYCCVESDIFPDCREGRWVCPEGTYEEAECGVIQATCEGSGGIYDDCDTSLDCVLVGNYCCPVCGAPANTDVRAVNASQAEAAYVEDICLAAAMGPVDCPECPTADNPNLAAYCDATGFRAQCQVIDLGNDVYRACEEDRDCELTVAECCPCGTFGEGRAIAVNDARDVQQILCGDTDCPTDCEPSFGELVPACVGGVCVVAP
;
A
#
# COMPACT_ATOMS: atom_id res chain seq x y z
N MET A 1 63.99 -24.75 -10.95
CA MET A 1 63.05 -25.82 -10.53
C MET A 1 62.22 -25.28 -9.39
N LEU A 2 61.04 -24.72 -9.69
CA LEU A 2 60.10 -24.20 -8.70
C LEU A 2 58.73 -24.77 -9.04
N ARG A 3 58.14 -25.50 -8.08
CA ARG A 3 56.87 -26.23 -8.19
C ARG A 3 55.70 -25.27 -7.93
N LEU A 4 54.77 -25.19 -8.87
CA LEU A 4 53.45 -24.57 -8.68
C LEU A 4 52.51 -25.56 -7.97
N PRO A 5 51.69 -25.13 -6.99
CA PRO A 5 50.64 -25.97 -6.44
C PRO A 5 49.40 -25.96 -7.35
N ARG A 6 48.87 -27.16 -7.59
CA ARG A 6 47.58 -27.43 -8.23
C ARG A 6 46.46 -27.10 -7.25
N PHE A 7 45.58 -26.17 -7.59
CA PHE A 7 44.29 -26.04 -6.93
C PHE A 7 43.24 -26.84 -7.70
N ALA A 8 42.61 -27.76 -6.98
CA ALA A 8 41.52 -28.59 -7.43
C ALA A 8 40.19 -27.84 -7.23
N LEU A 9 39.37 -27.83 -8.28
CA LEU A 9 37.95 -27.51 -8.22
C LEU A 9 37.18 -28.67 -7.58
N PRO A 10 36.14 -28.37 -6.80
CA PRO A 10 34.97 -29.23 -6.76
C PRO A 10 33.77 -28.52 -7.39
N ALA A 11 33.28 -29.11 -8.47
CA ALA A 11 31.90 -28.99 -8.89
C ALA A 11 31.05 -29.85 -7.94
N PHE A 12 29.95 -29.34 -7.41
CA PHE A 12 28.76 -30.15 -7.11
C PHE A 12 27.51 -29.28 -7.17
N VAL A 13 26.66 -29.63 -8.13
CA VAL A 13 25.29 -29.18 -8.33
C VAL A 13 24.40 -29.87 -7.31
N ALA A 14 23.54 -29.12 -6.62
CA ALA A 14 22.38 -29.67 -5.93
C ALA A 14 21.20 -28.70 -6.10
N LEU A 15 20.38 -28.99 -7.10
CA LEU A 15 19.08 -28.36 -7.37
C LEU A 15 18.06 -29.07 -6.47
N VAL A 16 17.55 -28.40 -5.44
CA VAL A 16 16.43 -28.90 -4.64
C VAL A 16 15.20 -28.10 -5.04
N ALA A 17 14.37 -28.71 -5.88
CA ALA A 17 13.02 -28.23 -6.15
C ALA A 17 12.10 -28.74 -5.04
N SER A 18 11.63 -27.84 -4.18
CA SER A 18 10.55 -28.10 -3.23
C SER A 18 9.25 -27.52 -3.78
N ALA A 19 8.42 -28.39 -4.34
CA ALA A 19 7.04 -28.09 -4.69
C ALA A 19 6.17 -28.29 -3.44
N SER A 20 5.62 -27.20 -2.90
CA SER A 20 4.59 -27.24 -1.87
C SER A 20 3.23 -27.04 -2.52
N LEU A 21 2.52 -28.15 -2.74
CA LEU A 21 1.09 -28.16 -3.04
C LEU A 21 0.33 -27.95 -1.72
N VAL A 22 -0.18 -26.75 -1.49
CA VAL A 22 -1.18 -26.49 -0.44
C VAL A 22 -2.56 -26.65 -1.06
N ALA A 23 -3.22 -27.76 -0.72
CA ALA A 23 -4.63 -27.97 -1.00
C ALA A 23 -5.45 -27.39 0.16
N CYS A 24 -6.13 -26.25 -0.06
CA CYS A 24 -7.17 -25.77 0.85
C CYS A 24 -8.46 -26.56 0.59
N HIS A 25 -8.79 -27.47 1.51
CA HIS A 25 -10.09 -28.13 1.58
C HIS A 25 -11.01 -27.25 2.43
N SER A 26 -11.92 -26.51 1.80
CA SER A 26 -12.95 -25.74 2.49
C SER A 26 -14.18 -26.62 2.67
N SER A 27 -14.38 -27.14 3.88
CA SER A 27 -15.60 -27.84 4.28
C SER A 27 -16.63 -26.81 4.73
N VAL A 28 -17.64 -26.58 3.90
CA VAL A 28 -18.86 -25.86 4.27
C VAL A 28 -19.72 -26.81 5.10
N GLU A 29 -19.84 -26.58 6.41
CA GLU A 29 -20.87 -27.24 7.22
C GLU A 29 -22.17 -26.42 7.17
N LEU A 30 -23.20 -27.08 6.63
CA LEU A 30 -24.57 -26.64 6.49
C LEU A 30 -25.33 -26.73 7.82
N PHE A 31 -26.13 -25.70 8.10
CA PHE A 31 -27.38 -25.63 8.85
C PHE A 31 -27.63 -26.59 10.03
N GLY A 32 -27.82 -26.00 11.21
CA GLY A 32 -28.62 -26.55 12.30
C GLY A 32 -29.72 -25.57 12.70
N GLU A 33 -30.92 -25.78 12.14
CA GLU A 33 -32.19 -25.27 12.67
C GLU A 33 -32.62 -26.09 13.92
N ASP A 34 -33.72 -25.65 14.55
CA ASP A 34 -34.41 -26.14 15.75
C ASP A 34 -33.92 -25.50 17.06
N GLY A 35 -34.74 -24.80 17.86
CA GLY A 35 -36.18 -24.68 17.93
C GLY A 35 -36.58 -24.55 19.41
N GLY A 36 -37.68 -23.85 19.70
CA GLY A 36 -38.48 -24.16 20.88
C GLY A 36 -38.47 -23.17 22.05
N ASP A 37 -39.45 -22.26 21.99
CA ASP A 37 -40.53 -22.07 22.98
C ASP A 37 -40.21 -21.64 24.43
N GLY A 38 -40.88 -20.55 24.84
CA GLY A 38 -41.56 -20.59 26.13
C GLY A 38 -41.79 -19.27 26.86
N ARG A 39 -43.04 -18.78 26.76
CA ARG A 39 -43.82 -18.06 27.80
C ARG A 39 -43.45 -16.62 28.13
N SER A 40 -44.34 -15.73 28.53
CA SER A 40 -45.81 -15.57 28.54
C SER A 40 -46.06 -14.29 29.35
N ASP A 41 -46.98 -13.46 28.87
CA ASP A 41 -47.87 -12.56 29.65
C ASP A 41 -47.26 -11.37 30.42
N ALA A 42 -47.60 -10.13 30.03
CA ALA A 42 -48.79 -9.44 30.54
C ALA A 42 -48.79 -7.93 30.26
N SER A 43 -50.02 -7.41 30.04
CA SER A 43 -50.50 -6.02 30.21
C SER A 43 -49.96 -4.94 29.28
N MET A 44 -50.72 -4.54 28.25
CA MET A 44 -51.79 -3.51 28.29
C MET A 44 -51.31 -2.17 28.86
N ASP A 45 -51.05 -1.18 28.00
CA ASP A 45 -51.88 0.03 27.93
C ASP A 45 -51.52 0.89 26.70
N GLY A 46 -52.55 1.49 26.12
CA GLY A 46 -52.53 2.15 24.81
C GLY A 46 -52.01 3.58 24.78
N GLY A 47 -51.77 4.03 23.55
CA GLY A 47 -51.36 5.38 23.15
C GLY A 47 -50.49 5.21 21.92
N GLY A 48 -51.03 5.32 20.70
CA GLY A 48 -51.35 6.62 20.15
C GLY A 48 -50.14 7.09 19.35
N ARG A 49 -50.18 6.81 18.05
CA ARG A 49 -49.55 7.49 16.92
C ARG A 49 -48.57 8.61 17.30
N ASP A 50 -47.31 8.47 16.90
CA ASP A 50 -46.63 9.37 15.97
C ASP A 50 -45.28 8.75 15.55
N LEU A 51 -45.21 8.30 14.30
CA LEU A 51 -43.96 7.99 13.62
C LEU A 51 -43.30 9.33 13.29
N GLY A 52 -42.52 9.85 14.23
CA GLY A 52 -41.46 10.79 13.93
C GLY A 52 -40.27 10.01 13.40
N THR A 53 -40.18 9.84 12.08
CA THR A 53 -38.89 9.61 11.43
C THR A 53 -38.10 10.90 11.61
N ASP A 54 -37.12 10.87 12.52
CA ASP A 54 -36.19 11.97 12.71
C ASP A 54 -35.40 12.18 11.42
N ALA A 55 -35.85 13.13 10.61
CA ALA A 55 -35.18 13.65 9.42
C ALA A 55 -33.95 14.50 9.77
N SER A 56 -33.12 14.03 10.70
CA SER A 56 -31.96 14.77 11.22
C SER A 56 -30.64 14.31 10.62
N ASP A 57 -30.62 13.21 9.87
CA ASP A 57 -29.43 12.76 9.16
C ASP A 57 -29.65 12.85 7.65
N PRO A 58 -29.16 13.91 6.98
CA PRO A 58 -29.35 14.08 5.54
C PRO A 58 -28.63 13.01 4.68
N PHE A 59 -27.93 12.05 5.31
CA PHE A 59 -27.19 10.98 4.64
C PHE A 59 -27.67 9.56 4.98
N SER A 60 -28.77 9.38 5.72
CA SER A 60 -29.28 8.04 6.01
C SER A 60 -30.02 7.47 4.79
N CYS A 61 -29.35 6.55 4.09
CA CYS A 61 -29.99 5.68 3.10
C CYS A 61 -30.91 4.72 3.86
N GLY A 62 -32.23 4.90 3.75
CA GLY A 62 -33.19 3.93 4.31
C GLY A 62 -33.05 2.55 3.66
N ASP A 63 -33.87 1.57 4.07
CA ASP A 63 -33.87 0.16 3.61
C ASP A 63 -34.18 -0.05 2.11
N ALA A 64 -34.01 0.95 1.25
CA ALA A 64 -34.28 0.87 -0.18
C ALA A 64 -33.03 0.47 -0.97
N VAL A 65 -33.14 -0.67 -1.67
CA VAL A 65 -32.16 -1.18 -2.63
C VAL A 65 -32.05 -0.21 -3.82
N SER A 66 -30.88 0.41 -3.98
CA SER A 66 -30.44 1.21 -5.13
C SER A 66 -31.47 2.21 -5.69
N SER A 67 -31.58 3.39 -5.08
CA SER A 67 -32.36 4.51 -5.60
C SER A 67 -31.55 5.80 -5.67
N CYS A 68 -31.79 6.60 -6.71
CA CYS A 68 -31.13 7.88 -6.96
C CYS A 68 -31.93 8.98 -6.20
N TYR A 69 -31.30 9.67 -5.24
CA TYR A 69 -31.94 10.67 -4.37
C TYR A 69 -31.50 12.09 -4.74
N GLU A 70 -32.41 13.06 -4.68
CA GLU A 70 -32.06 14.49 -4.70
C GLU A 70 -31.65 14.93 -3.29
N GLY A 71 -30.39 15.31 -3.11
CA GLY A 71 -29.92 15.90 -1.86
C GLY A 71 -30.56 17.26 -1.59
N ALA A 72 -30.49 17.73 -0.34
CA ALA A 72 -31.04 19.01 0.09
C ALA A 72 -30.50 20.24 -0.71
N ASN A 73 -29.41 20.06 -1.46
CA ASN A 73 -28.81 21.06 -2.34
C ASN A 73 -29.18 20.89 -3.83
N GLY A 74 -30.11 20.00 -4.18
CA GLY A 74 -30.48 19.68 -5.57
C GLY A 74 -29.43 18.88 -6.33
N MET A 75 -28.44 18.32 -5.64
CA MET A 75 -27.41 17.46 -6.24
C MET A 75 -27.85 15.99 -6.09
N PRO A 76 -27.91 15.22 -7.19
CA PRO A 76 -28.26 13.82 -7.11
C PRO A 76 -27.14 13.02 -6.43
N TYR A 77 -27.49 12.08 -5.55
CA TYR A 77 -26.57 11.09 -5.00
C TYR A 77 -27.19 9.69 -5.04
N CYS A 78 -26.37 8.66 -5.22
CA CYS A 78 -26.81 7.27 -5.25
C CYS A 78 -26.50 6.60 -3.91
N CYS A 79 -27.52 5.99 -3.30
CA CYS A 79 -27.34 5.03 -2.22
C CYS A 79 -27.13 3.65 -2.84
N VAL A 80 -25.94 3.07 -2.69
CA VAL A 80 -25.68 1.66 -2.99
C VAL A 80 -25.40 0.94 -1.68
N GLU A 81 -26.00 -0.24 -1.50
CA GLU A 81 -25.61 -1.16 -0.43
C GLU A 81 -24.11 -1.45 -0.58
N SER A 82 -23.39 -1.46 0.54
CA SER A 82 -21.92 -1.53 0.63
C SER A 82 -21.29 -2.73 -0.09
N ASP A 83 -22.10 -3.68 -0.54
CA ASP A 83 -21.68 -5.00 -0.99
C ASP A 83 -21.79 -5.15 -2.52
N ILE A 84 -22.28 -4.13 -3.22
CA ILE A 84 -22.37 -4.08 -4.68
C ILE A 84 -21.68 -2.81 -5.15
N PHE A 85 -20.37 -2.88 -5.42
CA PHE A 85 -19.68 -1.86 -6.19
C PHE A 85 -19.96 -2.12 -7.67
N PRO A 86 -20.85 -1.37 -8.36
CA PRO A 86 -20.92 -1.47 -9.81
C PRO A 86 -19.60 -0.95 -10.41
N ASP A 87 -19.08 -1.76 -11.32
CA ASP A 87 -17.88 -1.57 -12.13
C ASP A 87 -17.82 -0.12 -12.65
N CYS A 88 -16.89 0.69 -12.13
CA CYS A 88 -16.72 2.09 -12.54
C CYS A 88 -15.98 2.14 -13.87
N ARG A 89 -16.62 1.68 -14.95
CA ARG A 89 -16.07 1.77 -16.31
C ARG A 89 -16.45 3.12 -16.92
N GLU A 90 -15.45 3.86 -17.38
CA GLU A 90 -15.60 5.06 -18.24
C GLU A 90 -16.30 6.27 -17.60
N GLY A 91 -16.35 6.37 -16.27
CA GLY A 91 -16.88 7.57 -15.59
C GLY A 91 -18.38 7.78 -15.78
N ARG A 92 -19.14 6.74 -16.11
CA ARG A 92 -20.58 6.83 -16.36
C ARG A 92 -21.37 5.94 -15.40
N TRP A 93 -22.07 6.57 -14.45
CA TRP A 93 -23.05 5.86 -13.63
C TRP A 93 -24.33 5.65 -14.43
N VAL A 94 -24.82 4.41 -14.48
CA VAL A 94 -26.11 4.08 -15.10
C VAL A 94 -27.07 3.69 -13.97
N CYS A 95 -28.02 4.56 -13.62
CA CYS A 95 -29.12 4.15 -12.72
C CYS A 95 -29.89 2.99 -13.43
N PRO A 96 -30.37 1.97 -12.70
CA PRO A 96 -31.03 0.79 -13.28
C PRO A 96 -32.23 1.08 -14.17
N GLU A 97 -32.84 2.27 -14.01
CA GLU A 97 -34.05 2.68 -14.71
C GLU A 97 -33.79 3.26 -16.13
N GLY A 98 -32.53 3.30 -16.58
CA GLY A 98 -32.20 3.61 -17.98
C GLY A 98 -32.40 5.08 -18.39
N THR A 99 -32.56 5.99 -17.42
CA THR A 99 -32.57 7.43 -17.66
C THR A 99 -31.15 7.98 -17.64
N TYR A 100 -30.73 8.52 -18.78
CA TYR A 100 -29.49 9.29 -18.91
C TYR A 100 -29.86 10.75 -18.69
N GLU A 101 -29.58 11.28 -17.50
CA GLU A 101 -29.25 12.70 -17.43
C GLU A 101 -27.74 12.78 -17.64
N GLU A 102 -27.32 13.57 -18.63
CA GLU A 102 -25.95 14.06 -18.71
C GLU A 102 -25.75 14.92 -17.46
N ALA A 103 -25.46 14.28 -16.32
CA ALA A 103 -24.74 14.95 -15.28
C ALA A 103 -23.47 15.42 -15.98
N GLU A 104 -23.35 16.74 -16.16
CA GLU A 104 -22.04 17.35 -16.28
C GLU A 104 -21.29 16.85 -15.05
N CYS A 105 -20.55 15.76 -15.22
CA CYS A 105 -19.43 15.43 -14.37
C CYS A 105 -18.50 16.62 -14.55
N GLY A 106 -18.79 17.71 -13.84
CA GLY A 106 -17.80 18.69 -13.48
C GLY A 106 -16.62 17.86 -13.07
N VAL A 107 -15.52 18.05 -13.79
CA VAL A 107 -14.30 17.27 -13.75
C VAL A 107 -13.75 17.34 -12.33
N ILE A 108 -14.36 16.61 -11.41
CA ILE A 108 -13.65 16.00 -10.32
C ILE A 108 -12.84 14.98 -11.10
N GLN A 109 -11.58 15.35 -11.37
CA GLN A 109 -10.55 14.34 -11.46
C GLN A 109 -10.72 13.52 -10.18
N ALA A 110 -11.53 12.47 -10.25
CA ALA A 110 -11.37 11.31 -9.42
C ALA A 110 -10.02 10.76 -9.87
N THR A 111 -8.95 11.39 -9.41
CA THR A 111 -7.70 10.68 -9.30
C THR A 111 -8.08 9.44 -8.49
N CYS A 112 -7.75 8.26 -9.01
CA CYS A 112 -7.88 7.00 -8.30
C CYS A 112 -6.92 6.94 -7.10
N GLU A 113 -6.67 8.06 -6.42
CA GLU A 113 -5.88 8.21 -5.20
C GLU A 113 -6.68 7.82 -3.95
N GLY A 114 -7.96 7.50 -4.08
CA GLY A 114 -8.86 7.25 -2.95
C GLY A 114 -9.46 5.86 -2.86
N SER A 115 -9.06 4.90 -3.71
CA SER A 115 -9.37 3.50 -3.43
C SER A 115 -8.39 3.04 -2.35
N GLY A 116 -8.76 3.25 -1.09
CA GLY A 116 -8.20 2.54 0.07
C GLY A 116 -8.49 1.04 -0.12
N GLY A 117 -7.79 0.45 -1.09
CA GLY A 117 -8.01 -0.87 -1.61
C GLY A 117 -7.31 -1.90 -0.75
N ILE A 118 -7.67 -3.15 -0.98
CA ILE A 118 -7.18 -4.36 -0.31
C ILE A 118 -5.64 -4.52 -0.41
N TYR A 119 -4.98 -3.68 -1.20
CA TYR A 119 -3.56 -3.74 -1.51
C TYR A 119 -2.66 -3.00 -0.54
N ASP A 120 -3.15 -2.02 0.23
CA ASP A 120 -2.31 -1.22 1.12
C ASP A 120 -2.42 -1.59 2.60
N ASP A 121 -3.27 -2.52 3.00
CA ASP A 121 -3.34 -2.94 4.41
C ASP A 121 -2.03 -3.60 4.87
N CYS A 122 -1.53 -3.23 6.05
CA CYS A 122 -0.32 -3.79 6.64
C CYS A 122 -0.44 -3.95 8.16
N ASP A 123 0.27 -4.93 8.71
CA ASP A 123 0.41 -5.07 10.16
C ASP A 123 1.73 -4.46 10.64
N THR A 124 2.78 -4.55 9.82
CA THR A 124 4.13 -4.04 10.09
C THR A 124 4.73 -3.41 8.84
N SER A 125 5.74 -2.54 9.01
CA SER A 125 6.45 -1.96 7.85
C SER A 125 7.17 -2.99 6.99
N LEU A 126 7.49 -4.17 7.53
CA LEU A 126 8.08 -5.28 6.78
C LEU A 126 7.09 -5.91 5.79
N ASP A 127 5.79 -5.67 5.97
CA ASP A 127 4.76 -6.11 5.04
C ASP A 127 4.64 -5.18 3.83
N CYS A 128 5.29 -4.01 3.83
CA CYS A 128 5.16 -3.03 2.78
C CYS A 128 6.34 -3.07 1.81
N VAL A 129 6.05 -3.07 0.51
CA VAL A 129 7.04 -3.01 -0.56
C VAL A 129 6.68 -1.92 -1.57
N LEU A 130 7.69 -1.35 -2.21
CA LEU A 130 7.49 -0.42 -3.33
C LEU A 130 7.28 -1.18 -4.62
N VAL A 131 6.22 -0.82 -5.34
CA VAL A 131 5.88 -1.32 -6.68
C VAL A 131 5.67 -0.13 -7.61
N GLY A 132 5.91 -0.31 -8.91
CA GLY A 132 5.67 0.74 -9.89
C GLY A 132 4.17 0.99 -10.12
N ASN A 133 3.78 2.25 -10.31
CA ASN A 133 2.41 2.64 -10.67
C ASN A 133 2.02 2.28 -12.10
N TYR A 134 2.92 1.66 -12.86
CA TYR A 134 2.79 1.38 -14.27
C TYR A 134 3.10 -0.09 -14.54
N CYS A 135 2.42 -0.68 -15.53
CA CYS A 135 2.66 -2.06 -15.95
C CYS A 135 4.12 -2.28 -16.41
N CYS A 136 4.68 -1.28 -17.08
CA CYS A 136 6.08 -1.29 -17.46
C CYS A 136 6.91 -0.45 -16.48
N PRO A 137 8.11 -0.91 -16.10
CA PRO A 137 8.96 -0.17 -15.19
C PRO A 137 9.43 1.15 -15.82
N VAL A 138 9.62 2.16 -14.97
CA VAL A 138 10.26 3.42 -15.38
C VAL A 138 11.76 3.17 -15.54
N CYS A 139 12.33 3.76 -16.58
CA CYS A 139 13.75 3.62 -16.88
C CYS A 139 14.58 4.54 -15.98
N GLY A 140 15.59 3.99 -15.32
CA GLY A 140 16.37 4.68 -14.29
C GLY A 140 15.79 4.50 -12.89
N ALA A 141 16.09 5.45 -12.01
CA ALA A 141 15.57 5.48 -10.65
C ALA A 141 14.16 6.10 -10.63
N PRO A 142 13.16 5.43 -10.04
CA PRO A 142 11.80 5.97 -10.00
C PRO A 142 11.71 7.19 -9.09
N ALA A 143 10.85 8.14 -9.45
CA ALA A 143 10.40 9.21 -8.56
C ALA A 143 9.30 8.70 -7.61
N ASN A 144 8.98 9.46 -6.57
CA ASN A 144 7.90 9.14 -5.63
C ASN A 144 6.56 8.90 -6.36
N THR A 145 6.25 9.70 -7.39
CA THR A 145 5.04 9.56 -8.21
C THR A 145 5.01 8.30 -9.08
N ASP A 146 6.15 7.65 -9.29
CA ASP A 146 6.26 6.47 -10.15
C ASP A 146 6.03 5.17 -9.37
N VAL A 147 5.98 5.24 -8.04
CA VAL A 147 5.82 4.08 -7.16
C VAL A 147 4.61 4.23 -6.24
N ARG A 148 4.17 3.09 -5.71
CA ARG A 148 3.22 2.98 -4.62
C ARG A 148 3.72 1.95 -3.63
N ALA A 149 3.41 2.16 -2.36
CA ALA A 149 3.62 1.16 -1.33
C ALA A 149 2.40 0.23 -1.28
N VAL A 150 2.65 -1.07 -1.32
CA VAL A 150 1.61 -2.12 -1.26
C VAL A 150 2.06 -3.21 -0.31
N ASN A 151 1.11 -3.99 0.17
CA ASN A 151 1.38 -5.21 0.92
C ASN A 151 2.15 -6.20 0.03
N ALA A 152 3.27 -6.73 0.53
CA ALA A 152 4.15 -7.67 -0.15
C ALA A 152 3.41 -8.92 -0.65
N SER A 153 2.40 -9.39 0.09
CA SER A 153 1.59 -10.55 -0.31
C SER A 153 0.70 -10.28 -1.52
N GLN A 154 0.38 -9.01 -1.79
CA GLN A 154 -0.48 -8.56 -2.90
C GLN A 154 0.32 -8.02 -4.09
N ALA A 155 1.58 -7.63 -3.86
CA ALA A 155 2.44 -6.93 -4.80
C ALA A 155 2.57 -7.65 -6.16
N GLU A 156 2.98 -8.92 -6.16
CA GLU A 156 3.29 -9.64 -7.41
C GLU A 156 2.07 -10.22 -8.10
N ALA A 157 1.04 -10.64 -7.35
CA ALA A 157 -0.05 -11.43 -7.89
C ALA A 157 -1.28 -10.60 -8.28
N ALA A 158 -1.69 -9.64 -7.46
CA ALA A 158 -2.94 -8.91 -7.69
C ALA A 158 -2.69 -7.52 -8.26
N TYR A 159 -1.77 -6.77 -7.66
CA TYR A 159 -1.55 -5.38 -8.03
C TYR A 159 -0.96 -5.22 -9.44
N VAL A 160 0.11 -5.97 -9.76
CA VAL A 160 0.74 -5.90 -11.09
C VAL A 160 -0.20 -6.44 -12.17
N GLU A 161 -0.95 -7.51 -11.91
CA GLU A 161 -1.93 -8.06 -12.85
C GLU A 161 -3.02 -7.02 -13.18
N ASP A 162 -3.59 -6.38 -12.16
CA ASP A 162 -4.63 -5.37 -12.33
C ASP A 162 -4.15 -4.16 -13.14
N ILE A 163 -2.96 -3.64 -12.84
CA ILE A 163 -2.41 -2.48 -13.56
C ILE A 163 -2.09 -2.83 -15.02
N CYS A 164 -1.53 -4.01 -15.27
CA CYS A 164 -1.27 -4.45 -16.63
C CYS A 164 -2.56 -4.70 -17.43
N LEU A 165 -3.57 -5.32 -16.80
CA LEU A 165 -4.87 -5.52 -17.42
C LEU A 165 -5.55 -4.19 -17.76
N ALA A 166 -5.51 -3.22 -16.83
CA ALA A 166 -6.05 -1.88 -17.03
C ALA A 166 -5.36 -1.13 -18.17
N ALA A 167 -4.06 -1.35 -18.37
CA ALA A 167 -3.30 -0.77 -19.48
C ALA A 167 -3.60 -1.43 -20.84
N ALA A 168 -4.41 -2.50 -20.88
CA ALA A 168 -4.60 -3.35 -22.05
C ALA A 168 -3.28 -3.85 -22.65
N MET A 169 -2.24 -3.97 -21.83
CA MET A 169 -0.91 -4.44 -22.21
C MET A 169 -0.68 -5.80 -21.55
N GLY A 170 -0.22 -6.77 -22.34
CA GLY A 170 0.34 -7.98 -21.76
C GLY A 170 1.70 -7.67 -21.12
N PRO A 171 2.15 -8.45 -20.12
CA PRO A 171 3.47 -8.31 -19.49
C PRO A 171 4.66 -8.51 -20.45
N VAL A 172 4.41 -8.72 -21.75
CA VAL A 172 5.40 -9.10 -22.78
C VAL A 172 5.81 -7.90 -23.67
N ASP A 173 5.13 -6.75 -23.56
CA ASP A 173 5.33 -5.62 -24.48
C ASP A 173 6.17 -4.45 -23.91
N CYS A 174 6.76 -4.61 -22.73
CA CYS A 174 7.57 -3.55 -22.13
C CYS A 174 8.92 -3.42 -22.85
N PRO A 175 9.31 -2.20 -23.27
CA PRO A 175 10.63 -1.99 -23.87
C PRO A 175 11.72 -2.32 -22.86
N GLU A 176 12.81 -2.93 -23.32
CA GLU A 176 13.99 -3.12 -22.48
C GLU A 176 14.51 -1.75 -22.03
N CYS A 177 14.55 -1.53 -20.72
CA CYS A 177 15.25 -0.40 -20.18
C CYS A 177 15.89 -0.68 -18.82
N PRO A 178 17.05 -0.06 -18.54
CA PRO A 178 17.75 -0.27 -17.28
C PRO A 178 16.95 0.38 -16.16
N THR A 179 16.51 -0.43 -15.21
CA THR A 179 15.92 0.03 -13.95
C THR A 179 17.04 0.23 -12.93
N ALA A 180 16.88 1.21 -12.06
CA ALA A 180 17.72 1.41 -10.89
C ALA A 180 16.83 1.61 -9.67
N ASP A 181 17.29 1.16 -8.51
CA ASP A 181 16.60 1.46 -7.26
C ASP A 181 16.82 2.95 -6.91
N ASN A 182 15.81 3.59 -6.32
CA ASN A 182 15.98 4.90 -5.74
C ASN A 182 16.22 4.73 -4.23
N PRO A 183 17.45 4.93 -3.72
CA PRO A 183 17.76 4.70 -2.31
C PRO A 183 17.07 5.70 -1.37
N ASN A 184 16.44 6.76 -1.90
CA ASN A 184 15.70 7.73 -1.12
C ASN A 184 14.23 7.37 -0.92
N LEU A 185 13.72 6.34 -1.61
CA LEU A 185 12.32 5.91 -1.48
C LEU A 185 12.26 4.66 -0.62
N ALA A 186 11.32 4.64 0.33
CA ALA A 186 11.00 3.45 1.10
C ALA A 186 9.48 3.26 1.20
N ALA A 187 9.07 2.04 1.49
CA ALA A 187 7.72 1.73 1.92
C ALA A 187 7.72 1.55 3.45
N TYR A 188 6.69 2.04 4.12
CA TYR A 188 6.49 1.86 5.56
C TYR A 188 5.00 1.66 5.88
N CYS A 189 4.70 1.09 7.04
CA CYS A 189 3.33 0.91 7.50
C CYS A 189 2.92 2.08 8.40
N ASP A 190 2.03 2.94 7.89
CA ASP A 190 1.48 4.07 8.63
C ASP A 190 0.27 3.64 9.47
N ALA A 191 0.46 3.54 10.78
CA ALA A 191 -0.58 3.19 11.75
C ALA A 191 -1.30 4.43 12.34
N THR A 192 -1.08 5.64 11.82
CA THR A 192 -1.73 6.86 12.35
C THR A 192 -3.18 7.05 11.91
N GLY A 193 -3.61 6.34 10.87
CA GLY A 193 -4.97 6.37 10.32
C GLY A 193 -5.98 5.50 11.08
N PHE A 194 -7.19 5.40 10.54
CA PHE A 194 -8.22 4.48 11.06
C PHE A 194 -7.84 3.00 10.91
N ARG A 195 -7.01 2.71 9.89
CA ARG A 195 -6.38 1.42 9.66
C ARG A 195 -4.91 1.65 9.31
N ALA A 196 -4.08 0.65 9.56
CA ALA A 196 -2.67 0.68 9.19
C ALA A 196 -2.53 0.44 7.67
N GLN A 197 -1.76 1.29 7.00
CA GLN A 197 -1.66 1.29 5.53
C GLN A 197 -0.23 1.52 5.06
N CYS A 198 0.17 0.83 4.00
CA CYS A 198 1.45 0.99 3.33
C CYS A 198 1.52 2.36 2.66
N GLN A 199 2.52 3.14 3.03
CA GLN A 199 2.78 4.48 2.51
C GLN A 199 4.19 4.56 1.93
N VAL A 200 4.34 5.42 0.92
CA VAL A 200 5.65 5.76 0.36
C VAL A 200 6.23 6.92 1.18
N ILE A 201 7.50 6.80 1.57
CA ILE A 201 8.26 7.89 2.15
C ILE A 201 9.40 8.29 1.21
N ASP A 202 9.56 9.59 1.01
CA ASP A 202 10.67 10.19 0.28
C ASP A 202 11.66 10.81 1.27
N LEU A 203 12.71 10.04 1.58
CA LEU A 203 13.84 10.43 2.42
C LEU A 203 14.80 11.41 1.69
N GLY A 204 14.54 11.65 0.41
CA GLY A 204 15.25 12.59 -0.44
C GLY A 204 14.80 14.05 -0.25
N ASN A 205 13.71 14.27 0.48
CA ASN A 205 13.11 15.60 0.67
C ASN A 205 13.90 16.48 1.65
N ASP A 206 13.56 17.78 1.69
CA ASP A 206 14.24 18.77 2.52
C ASP A 206 14.08 18.51 4.03
N VAL A 207 13.01 17.85 4.46
CA VAL A 207 12.75 17.59 5.90
C VAL A 207 13.78 16.64 6.47
N TYR A 208 14.10 15.56 5.73
CA TYR A 208 15.05 14.53 6.17
C TYR A 208 16.50 14.86 5.83
N ARG A 209 16.75 15.84 4.96
CA ARG A 209 18.12 16.14 4.50
C ARG A 209 18.61 17.53 4.88
N ALA A 210 17.80 18.39 5.47
CA ALA A 210 18.25 19.71 5.89
C ALA A 210 19.36 19.63 6.94
N CYS A 211 20.45 20.37 6.72
CA CYS A 211 21.58 20.48 7.64
C CYS A 211 22.16 21.89 7.67
N GLU A 212 22.84 22.26 8.75
CA GLU A 212 23.65 23.48 8.83
C GLU A 212 25.14 23.16 8.72
N GLU A 213 25.55 21.98 9.17
CA GLU A 213 26.94 21.52 9.23
C GLU A 213 27.07 19.99 9.07
N ASP A 214 28.26 19.51 8.69
CA ASP A 214 28.49 18.07 8.41
C ASP A 214 28.10 17.14 9.56
N ARG A 215 28.20 17.62 10.81
CA ARG A 215 27.85 16.85 12.01
C ARG A 215 26.35 16.64 12.20
N ASP A 216 25.52 17.39 11.48
CA ASP A 216 24.07 17.20 11.50
C ASP A 216 23.67 16.02 10.63
N CYS A 217 24.57 15.53 9.76
CA CYS A 217 24.26 14.46 8.83
C CYS A 217 24.73 13.11 9.34
N GLU A 218 23.86 12.11 9.24
CA GLU A 218 24.08 10.73 9.60
C GLU A 218 23.82 9.83 8.39
N LEU A 219 24.59 8.74 8.26
CA LEU A 219 24.36 7.74 7.21
C LEU A 219 23.33 6.71 7.68
N THR A 220 22.40 6.39 6.80
CA THR A 220 21.41 5.34 7.00
C THR A 220 21.08 4.67 5.66
N VAL A 221 20.11 3.76 5.68
CA VAL A 221 19.50 3.18 4.47
C VAL A 221 17.98 3.20 4.59
N ALA A 222 17.31 3.18 3.44
CA ALA A 222 15.86 3.16 3.32
C ALA A 222 15.23 1.78 3.63
N GLU A 223 15.72 1.11 4.68
CA GLU A 223 15.28 -0.22 5.09
C GLU A 223 15.13 -0.28 6.62
N CYS A 224 14.10 -1.01 7.08
CA CYS A 224 13.96 -1.31 8.50
C CYS A 224 14.97 -2.38 8.95
N CYS A 225 15.63 -2.14 10.08
CA CYS A 225 16.64 -3.03 10.67
C CYS A 225 17.75 -3.42 9.68
N PRO A 226 18.49 -2.45 9.12
CA PRO A 226 19.48 -2.73 8.09
C PRO A 226 20.72 -3.40 8.69
N CYS A 227 21.04 -4.61 8.21
CA CYS A 227 22.24 -5.34 8.64
C CYS A 227 23.22 -5.50 7.49
N GLY A 228 24.50 -5.21 7.73
CA GLY A 228 25.58 -5.56 6.80
C GLY A 228 26.32 -4.34 6.24
N THR A 229 26.90 -4.49 5.06
CA THR A 229 27.71 -3.44 4.42
C THR A 229 26.98 -2.85 3.21
N PHE A 230 26.85 -1.53 3.18
CA PHE A 230 26.14 -0.76 2.18
C PHE A 230 27.09 0.21 1.47
N GLY A 231 26.92 0.38 0.16
CA GLY A 231 27.71 1.27 -0.68
C GLY A 231 26.91 2.49 -1.19
N GLU A 232 27.54 3.30 -2.04
CA GLU A 232 26.99 4.59 -2.53
C GLU A 232 25.58 4.49 -3.14
N GLY A 233 25.24 3.36 -3.77
CA GLY A 233 23.93 3.16 -4.39
C GLY A 233 22.80 2.79 -3.43
N ARG A 234 23.09 2.56 -2.15
CA ARG A 234 22.10 2.18 -1.11
C ARG A 234 22.15 3.06 0.12
N ALA A 235 23.31 3.64 0.42
CA ALA A 235 23.46 4.59 1.52
C ALA A 235 22.76 5.91 1.20
N ILE A 236 22.14 6.50 2.21
CA ILE A 236 21.60 7.87 2.17
C ILE A 236 22.14 8.65 3.37
N ALA A 237 22.22 9.97 3.21
CA ALA A 237 22.59 10.88 4.28
C ALA A 237 21.36 11.69 4.69
N VAL A 238 21.02 11.64 5.97
CA VAL A 238 19.84 12.29 6.58
C VAL A 238 20.26 13.09 7.80
N ASN A 239 19.39 13.97 8.29
CA ASN A 239 19.66 14.81 9.45
C ASN A 239 19.40 14.13 10.80
N ASP A 240 18.60 13.06 10.82
CA ASP A 240 18.36 12.23 12.00
C ASP A 240 18.10 10.79 11.56
N ALA A 241 19.14 9.92 11.62
CA ALA A 241 18.99 8.54 11.18
C ALA A 241 18.06 7.75 12.09
N ARG A 242 17.92 8.17 13.35
CA ARG A 242 17.05 7.50 14.32
C ARG A 242 15.58 7.79 14.04
N ASP A 243 15.23 9.02 13.68
CA ASP A 243 13.86 9.39 13.28
C ASP A 243 13.44 8.60 12.03
N VAL A 244 14.33 8.53 11.02
CA VAL A 244 14.09 7.72 9.83
C VAL A 244 13.86 6.25 10.17
N GLN A 245 14.71 5.65 11.01
CA GLN A 245 14.55 4.25 11.42
C GLN A 245 13.28 4.03 12.25
N GLN A 246 12.87 5.00 13.05
CA GLN A 246 11.61 4.91 13.79
C GLN A 246 10.40 4.91 12.84
N ILE A 247 10.42 5.72 11.79
CA ILE A 247 9.35 5.72 10.77
C ILE A 247 9.35 4.40 10.00
N LEU A 248 10.53 3.94 9.55
CA LEU A 248 10.65 2.73 8.74
C LEU A 248 10.32 1.46 9.52
N CYS A 249 10.61 1.39 10.81
CA CYS A 249 10.35 0.19 11.62
C CYS A 249 9.07 0.24 12.45
N GLY A 250 8.53 1.42 12.73
CA GLY A 250 7.45 1.59 13.71
C GLY A 250 7.86 1.00 15.06
N ASP A 251 7.04 0.11 15.60
CA ASP A 251 7.29 -0.60 16.87
C ASP A 251 8.13 -1.88 16.71
N THR A 252 8.68 -2.15 15.52
CA THR A 252 9.46 -3.36 15.25
C THR A 252 10.82 -3.29 15.94
N ASP A 253 11.08 -4.20 16.88
CA ASP A 253 12.37 -4.33 17.54
C ASP A 253 13.44 -4.89 16.58
N CYS A 254 14.47 -4.10 16.29
CA CYS A 254 15.62 -4.57 15.52
C CYS A 254 16.57 -5.44 16.36
N PRO A 255 17.18 -6.48 15.77
CA PRO A 255 18.20 -7.26 16.45
C PRO A 255 19.36 -6.36 16.92
N THR A 256 19.81 -6.52 18.16
CA THR A 256 20.90 -5.69 18.74
C THR A 256 22.24 -5.84 18.03
N ASP A 257 22.42 -6.98 17.34
CA ASP A 257 23.66 -7.32 16.65
C ASP A 257 23.61 -6.91 15.16
N CYS A 258 22.57 -6.17 14.76
CA CYS A 258 22.33 -5.70 13.40
C CYS A 258 22.62 -4.19 13.33
N GLU A 259 23.80 -3.84 12.85
CA GLU A 259 24.18 -2.45 12.57
C GLU A 259 24.67 -2.33 11.11
N PRO A 260 24.25 -1.28 10.38
CA PRO A 260 24.75 -1.03 9.04
C PRO A 260 26.20 -0.51 9.09
N SER A 261 27.00 -0.90 8.09
CA SER A 261 28.35 -0.40 7.87
C SER A 261 28.44 0.23 6.48
N PHE A 262 29.07 1.40 6.38
CA PHE A 262 29.11 2.18 5.15
C PHE A 262 30.50 2.23 4.50
N GLY A 263 31.44 1.42 4.97
CA GLY A 263 32.81 1.38 4.42
C GLY A 263 33.53 2.72 4.59
N GLU A 264 33.95 3.31 3.46
CA GLU A 264 34.67 4.59 3.41
C GLU A 264 33.73 5.80 3.29
N LEU A 265 32.43 5.58 3.15
CA LEU A 265 31.47 6.67 2.97
C LEU A 265 31.35 7.53 4.22
N VAL A 266 31.21 8.84 4.00
CA VAL A 266 30.98 9.82 5.05
C VAL A 266 29.77 10.70 4.72
N PRO A 267 28.95 11.08 5.71
CA PRO A 267 27.91 12.07 5.51
C PRO A 267 28.54 13.47 5.46
N ALA A 268 27.99 14.35 4.62
CA ALA A 268 28.44 15.74 4.51
C ALA A 268 27.26 16.69 4.28
N CYS A 269 27.36 17.92 4.78
CA CYS A 269 26.38 18.97 4.56
C CYS A 269 26.82 19.87 3.39
N VAL A 270 26.19 19.70 2.24
CA VAL A 270 26.54 20.44 1.02
C VAL A 270 25.37 21.31 0.59
N GLY A 271 25.51 22.63 0.76
CA GLY A 271 24.48 23.58 0.37
C GLY A 271 23.21 23.49 1.20
N GLY A 272 23.32 23.07 2.48
CA GLY A 272 22.19 22.89 3.39
C GLY A 272 21.48 21.55 3.23
N VAL A 273 22.06 20.60 2.47
CA VAL A 273 21.50 19.28 2.21
C VAL A 273 22.53 18.19 2.56
N CYS A 274 22.11 17.21 3.33
CA CYS A 274 22.90 16.02 3.64
C CYS A 274 23.11 15.19 2.37
N VAL A 275 24.37 14.90 2.07
CA VAL A 275 24.81 14.08 0.94
C VAL A 275 25.77 13.00 1.40
N VAL A 276 25.80 11.89 0.67
CA VAL A 276 26.81 10.85 0.84
C VAL A 276 28.06 11.29 0.06
N ALA A 277 29.21 11.32 0.72
CA ALA A 277 30.50 11.62 0.13
C ALA A 277 31.46 10.42 0.24
N PRO A 278 32.35 10.22 -0.74
CA PRO A 278 33.39 9.18 -0.73
C PRO A 278 34.62 9.58 0.10
#